data_AF-A0A0W0UHB4-F1
#
_entry.id   AF-A0A0W0UHB4-F1
#
_cell.length_a   1.000
_cell.length_b   1.000
_cell.length_c   1.000
_cell.angle_alpha   90.00
_cell.angle_beta   90.00
_cell.angle_gamma   90.00
#
_symmetry.space_group_name_H-M   'P 1'
#
loop_
_entity.id
_entity.type
_entity.pdbx_description
1 polymer ?
#
loop_
_entity_poly.entity_id
_entity_poly.type
_entity_poly.pdbx_seq_one_letter_code
_entity_poly.pdbx_strand_id
1 'polypeptide(L)'
;MVHLSKHSKEVGRLEARISSEKKSVLKNAATLRGISLTDFVVNSAYEAARRVIEEYEQLKLSEADRAIFIHALLNPPKPSENLMKAAKRYKKDVKSK
;
A
#
# COMPACT_ATOMS: atom_id res chain seq x y z
N MET A 1 27.32 1.81 -20.70
CA MET A 1 26.57 3.05 -21.00
C MET A 1 25.09 2.76 -20.75
N VAL A 2 24.65 2.90 -19.50
CA VAL A 2 23.27 2.57 -19.09
C VAL A 2 22.40 3.76 -19.47
N HIS A 3 21.42 3.55 -20.34
CA HIS A 3 20.44 4.56 -20.73
C HIS A 3 19.68 5.01 -19.48
N LEU A 4 19.94 6.24 -19.02
CA LEU A 4 19.03 6.93 -18.09
C LEU A 4 17.73 7.18 -18.85
N SER A 5 16.71 6.36 -18.59
CA SER A 5 15.35 6.63 -19.02
C SER A 5 14.92 7.97 -18.44
N LYS A 6 14.90 8.97 -19.32
CA LYS A 6 14.35 10.30 -19.07
C LYS A 6 12.87 10.11 -18.73
N HIS A 7 12.55 9.97 -17.45
CA HIS A 7 11.16 10.03 -16.99
C HIS A 7 10.65 11.45 -17.27
N SER A 8 10.09 11.67 -18.46
CA SER A 8 9.10 12.73 -18.61
C SER A 8 8.03 12.48 -17.57
N LYS A 9 7.69 13.49 -16.77
CA LYS A 9 6.48 13.46 -15.93
C LYS A 9 5.30 13.30 -16.89
N GLU A 10 4.88 12.06 -17.15
CA GLU A 10 3.69 11.81 -17.95
C GLU A 10 2.48 12.39 -17.19
N VAL A 11 1.80 13.33 -17.83
CA VAL A 11 0.62 13.96 -17.28
C VAL A 11 -0.59 13.09 -17.61
N GLY A 12 -1.11 12.39 -16.61
CA GLY A 12 -2.34 11.61 -16.71
C GLY A 12 -3.59 12.43 -16.34
N ARG A 13 -4.74 12.05 -16.90
CA ARG A 13 -6.05 12.66 -16.56
C ARG A 13 -6.87 11.70 -15.72
N LEU A 14 -7.43 12.19 -14.61
CA LEU A 14 -8.41 11.48 -13.81
C LEU A 14 -9.81 11.94 -14.19
N GLU A 15 -10.62 11.03 -14.73
CA GLU A 15 -12.02 11.32 -15.09
C GLU A 15 -12.97 10.61 -14.12
N ALA A 16 -13.89 11.37 -13.51
CA ALA A 16 -14.90 10.83 -12.60
C ALA A 16 -16.21 11.61 -12.72
N ARG A 17 -17.33 10.89 -12.72
CA ARG A 17 -18.67 11.49 -12.58
C ARG A 17 -19.10 11.41 -11.12
N ILE A 18 -19.57 12.53 -10.59
CA ILE A 18 -20.06 12.65 -9.21
C ILE A 18 -21.44 13.29 -9.19
N SER A 19 -22.23 12.99 -8.17
CA SER A 19 -23.51 13.66 -7.94
C SER A 19 -23.31 15.13 -7.58
N SER A 20 -24.35 15.95 -7.80
CA SER A 20 -24.33 17.38 -7.42
C SER A 20 -24.08 17.58 -5.93
N GLU A 21 -24.63 16.70 -5.10
CA GLU A 21 -24.40 16.69 -3.65
C GLU A 21 -22.91 16.50 -3.31
N LYS A 22 -22.26 15.46 -3.85
CA LYS A 22 -20.82 15.22 -3.66
C LYS A 22 -19.99 16.40 -4.14
N LYS A 23 -20.35 16.98 -5.29
CA LYS A 23 -19.66 18.17 -5.83
C LYS A 23 -19.78 19.36 -4.89
N SER A 24 -20.94 19.57 -4.27
CA SER A 24 -21.17 20.67 -3.33
C SER A 24 -20.28 20.53 -2.09
N VAL A 25 -20.24 19.34 -1.49
CA VAL A 25 -19.41 19.05 -0.31
C VAL A 25 -17.92 19.25 -0.63
N LEU A 26 -17.43 18.70 -1.74
CA LEU A 26 -16.03 18.85 -2.16
C LEU A 26 -15.69 20.32 -2.43
N LYS A 27 -16.59 21.08 -3.04
CA LYS A 27 -16.38 22.51 -3.30
C LYS A 27 -16.29 23.30 -2.01
N ASN A 28 -17.16 23.04 -1.03
CA ASN A 28 -17.09 23.69 0.27
C ASN A 28 -15.76 23.38 0.98
N ALA A 29 -15.34 22.11 1.00
CA ALA A 29 -14.06 21.72 1.60
C ALA A 29 -12.85 22.38 0.91
N ALA A 30 -12.87 22.49 -0.42
CA ALA A 30 -11.85 23.21 -1.19
C ALA A 30 -11.79 24.70 -0.81
N THR A 31 -12.96 25.36 -0.70
CA THR A 31 -13.07 26.75 -0.25
C THR A 31 -12.48 26.94 1.15
N LEU A 32 -12.81 26.06 2.10
CA LEU A 32 -12.29 26.12 3.47
C LEU A 32 -10.76 25.95 3.52
N ARG A 33 -10.19 25.15 2.60
CA ARG A 33 -8.74 24.96 2.46
C ARG A 33 -8.06 26.08 1.66
N GLY A 34 -8.81 26.97 1.02
CA GLY A 34 -8.27 28.05 0.19
C GLY A 34 -7.65 27.57 -1.12
N ILE A 35 -8.08 26.42 -1.66
CA ILE A 35 -7.55 25.83 -2.91
C ILE A 35 -8.66 25.55 -3.92
N SER A 36 -8.28 25.30 -5.18
CA SER A 36 -9.26 24.96 -6.21
C SER A 36 -9.92 23.60 -5.94
N LEU A 37 -11.12 23.39 -6.47
CA LEU A 37 -11.80 22.08 -6.37
C LEU A 37 -10.95 20.97 -6.98
N THR A 38 -10.28 21.24 -8.10
CA THR A 38 -9.39 20.28 -8.77
C THR A 38 -8.21 19.92 -7.86
N ASP A 39 -7.52 20.91 -7.30
CA ASP A 39 -6.38 20.66 -6.41
C ASP A 39 -6.82 19.91 -5.15
N PHE A 40 -7.97 20.27 -4.58
CA PHE A 40 -8.53 19.58 -3.43
C PHE A 40 -8.78 18.10 -3.73
N VAL A 41 -9.41 17.79 -4.87
CA VAL A 41 -9.72 16.41 -5.26
C VAL A 41 -8.45 15.61 -5.53
N VAL A 42 -7.49 16.17 -6.29
CA VAL A 42 -6.24 15.48 -6.62
C VAL A 42 -5.41 15.20 -5.36
N ASN A 43 -5.23 16.20 -4.49
CA ASN A 43 -4.47 16.03 -3.26
C ASN A 43 -5.16 15.05 -2.31
N SER A 44 -6.48 15.17 -2.13
CA SER A 44 -7.24 14.28 -1.24
C SER A 44 -7.21 12.82 -1.73
N ALA A 45 -7.35 12.60 -3.04
CA ALA A 45 -7.25 11.27 -3.64
C ALA A 45 -5.84 10.69 -3.47
N TYR A 46 -4.80 11.51 -3.67
CA TYR A 46 -3.42 11.07 -3.49
C TYR A 46 -3.10 10.73 -2.03
N GLU A 47 -3.51 11.56 -1.07
CA GLU A 47 -3.36 11.28 0.37
C GLU A 47 -4.09 10.00 0.78
N ALA A 48 -5.31 9.79 0.29
CA ALA A 48 -6.07 8.57 0.56
C ALA A 48 -5.36 7.33 -0.02
N ALA A 49 -4.88 7.41 -1.26
CA ALA A 49 -4.14 6.31 -1.89
C ALA A 49 -2.86 5.98 -1.10
N ARG A 50 -2.10 6.99 -0.67
CA ARG A 50 -0.91 6.78 0.16
C ARG A 50 -1.22 6.06 1.47
N ARG A 51 -2.30 6.46 2.17
CA ARG A 51 -2.71 5.78 3.41
C ARG A 51 -3.04 4.32 3.18
N VAL A 52 -3.76 4.00 2.10
CA VAL A 52 -4.09 2.61 1.73
C VAL A 52 -2.81 1.82 1.44
N ILE A 53 -1.88 2.37 0.66
CA ILE A 53 -0.61 1.70 0.36
C ILE A 53 0.18 1.45 1.66
N GLU A 54 0.32 2.48 2.50
CA GLU A 54 1.02 2.37 3.78
C GLU A 54 0.37 1.34 4.71
N GLU A 55 -0.96 1.23 4.72
CA GLU A 55 -1.68 0.23 5.52
C GLU A 55 -1.40 -1.21 5.07
N TYR A 56 -1.29 -1.45 3.76
CA TYR A 56 -1.09 -2.79 3.21
C TYR A 56 0.39 -3.21 3.14
N GLU A 57 1.31 -2.25 2.96
CA GLU A 57 2.73 -2.54 2.79
C GLU A 57 3.53 -2.47 4.10
N GLN A 58 3.02 -1.81 5.14
CA GLN A 58 3.73 -1.65 6.41
C GLN A 58 3.18 -2.57 7.49
N LEU A 59 4.03 -3.46 8.00
CA LEU A 59 3.76 -4.21 9.21
C LEU A 59 4.04 -3.33 10.44
N LYS A 60 2.99 -2.79 11.07
CA LYS A 60 3.12 -2.06 12.35
C LYS A 60 3.12 -3.05 13.51
N LEU A 61 4.25 -3.17 14.19
CA LEU A 61 4.42 -4.05 15.34
C LEU A 61 4.35 -3.26 16.66
N SER A 62 3.73 -3.86 17.68
CA SER A 62 3.91 -3.37 19.05
C SER A 62 5.38 -3.50 19.47
N GLU A 63 5.77 -2.88 20.57
CA GLU A 63 7.14 -3.02 21.08
C GLU A 63 7.48 -4.49 21.42
N ALA A 64 6.53 -5.22 22.02
CA ALA A 64 6.69 -6.63 22.32
C ALA A 64 6.85 -7.47 21.05
N ASP A 65 5.99 -7.25 20.04
CA ASP A 65 6.05 -7.99 18.78
C ASP A 65 7.32 -7.65 18.00
N ARG A 66 7.79 -6.40 18.06
CA ARG A 66 9.06 -5.97 17.46
C ARG A 66 10.24 -6.73 18.07
N ALA A 67 10.28 -6.88 19.38
CA ALA A 67 11.33 -7.63 20.06
C ALA A 67 11.32 -9.11 19.63
N ILE A 68 10.15 -9.74 19.56
CA ILE A 68 9.98 -11.12 19.09
C ILE A 68 10.44 -11.26 17.63
N PHE A 69 10.00 -10.34 16.76
CA PHE A 69 10.32 -10.34 15.35
C PHE A 69 11.83 -10.19 15.09
N ILE A 70 12.47 -9.20 15.73
CA ILE A 70 13.92 -8.99 15.62
C ILE A 70 14.69 -10.19 16.17
N HIS A 71 14.29 -10.73 17.32
CA HIS A 71 14.93 -11.92 17.87
C HIS A 71 14.83 -13.11 16.91
N ALA A 72 13.68 -13.33 16.28
CA ALA A 72 13.49 -14.41 15.30
C ALA A 72 14.34 -14.21 14.02
N LEU A 73 14.60 -12.96 13.61
CA LEU A 73 15.50 -12.66 12.48
C LEU A 73 16.97 -12.93 12.83
N LEU A 74 17.41 -12.52 14.02
CA LEU A 74 18.79 -12.66 14.47
C LEU A 74 19.11 -14.09 14.94
N ASN A 75 18.11 -14.79 15.49
CA ASN A 75 18.23 -16.14 16.02
C ASN A 75 17.11 -17.02 15.44
N PRO A 76 17.20 -17.39 14.14
CA PRO A 76 16.14 -18.13 13.47
C PRO A 76 15.90 -19.49 14.13
N PRO A 77 14.68 -19.78 14.61
CA PRO A 77 14.38 -21.05 15.26
C PRO A 77 14.38 -22.20 14.24
N LYS A 78 14.65 -23.42 14.72
CA LYS A 78 14.49 -24.61 13.88
C LYS A 78 13.00 -24.79 13.52
N PRO A 79 12.68 -25.19 12.27
CA PRO A 79 11.30 -25.42 11.86
C PRO A 79 10.67 -26.56 12.67
N SER A 80 9.39 -26.40 13.02
CA SER A 80 8.65 -27.45 13.73
C SER A 80 8.36 -28.65 12.83
N GLU A 81 8.11 -29.82 13.42
CA GLU A 81 7.73 -31.01 12.65
C GLU A 81 6.49 -30.78 11.79
N ASN A 82 5.52 -30.03 12.30
CA ASN A 82 4.30 -29.68 11.58
C ASN A 82 4.61 -28.78 10.37
N LEU A 83 5.49 -27.79 10.52
CA LEU A 83 5.93 -26.94 9.43
C LEU A 83 6.68 -27.75 8.35
N MET A 84 7.55 -28.67 8.77
CA MET A 84 8.26 -29.57 7.84
C MET A 84 7.29 -30.48 7.06
N LYS A 85 6.28 -31.06 7.73
CA LYS A 85 5.24 -31.88 7.09
C LYS A 85 4.44 -31.06 6.08
N ALA A 86 4.03 -29.84 6.44
CA ALA A 86 3.30 -28.93 5.55
C ALA A 86 4.12 -28.55 4.31
N ALA A 87 5.39 -28.20 4.48
CA ALA A 87 6.29 -27.89 3.38
C ALA A 87 6.50 -29.08 2.42
N LYS A 88 6.62 -30.30 2.95
CA LYS A 88 6.70 -31.53 2.14
C LYS A 88 5.43 -31.76 1.32
N ARG A 89 4.24 -31.57 1.92
CA ARG A 89 2.95 -31.68 1.23
C ARG A 89 2.84 -30.66 0.08
N TYR A 90 3.10 -29.38 0.37
CA TYR A 90 3.08 -28.32 -0.65
C TYR A 90 3.99 -28.62 -1.85
N LYS A 91 5.23 -29.10 -1.60
CA LYS A 91 6.17 -29.48 -2.68
C LYS A 91 5.65 -30.62 -3.54
N LYS A 92 4.89 -31.56 -2.97
CA LYS A 92 4.27 -32.65 -3.74
C LYS A 92 3.14 -32.11 -4.62
N ASP A 93 2.30 -31.25 -4.07
CA ASP A 93 1.13 -30.71 -4.76
C ASP A 93 1.51 -29.78 -5.92
N VAL A 94 2.56 -28.95 -5.74
CA VAL A 94 3.07 -28.06 -6.81
C VAL A 94 3.79 -28.83 -7.92
N LYS A 95 4.51 -29.92 -7.59
CA LYS A 95 5.18 -30.77 -8.60
C LYS A 95 4.23 -31.69 -9.37
N SER A 96 2.99 -31.84 -8.89
CA SER A 96 1.97 -32.68 -9.51
C SER A 96 1.06 -31.89 -10.47
N LYS A 97 1.29 -30.58 -10.63
CA LYS A 97 0.71 -29.72 -11.67
C LYS A 97 1.75 -29.45 -12.75
#